data_AF-A0AAN8Q2F8-F1
#
_entry.id   AF-A0AAN8Q2F8-F1
#
_cell.length_a   1.000
_cell.length_b   1.000
_cell.length_c   1.000
_cell.angle_alpha   90.00
_cell.angle_beta   90.00
_cell.angle_gamma   90.00
#
_symmetry.space_group_name_H-M   'P 1'
#
loop_
_entity.id
_entity.type
_entity.pdbx_description
1 polymer ?
#
loop_
_entity_poly.entity_id
_entity_poly.type
_entity_poly.pdbx_seq_one_letter_code
_entity_poly.pdbx_strand_id
1 'polypeptide(L)'
;MSCVFSDLLMNNNLDTTMTNNMMSQNNMEEKDMLNAAKKCMETGDMIPILKQEIKYSIKFRRFTEGKEELQIEPPVEKKMELTEHEIEKKKRRREQNRLAALRFRQKNKNKGNTLMKDINKLQAEHDYLTRLHSELLAERESLVNRLKEHFQICAFRPVDTDLQMLFSRL
;
A
#
# COMPACT_ATOMS: atom_id res chain seq x y z
N MET A 1 83.40 33.42 -32.44
CA MET A 1 83.44 32.27 -31.51
C MET A 1 82.57 32.64 -30.33
N SER A 2 81.29 32.29 -30.39
CA SER A 2 80.70 31.04 -29.84
C SER A 2 80.44 31.18 -28.34
N CYS A 3 79.26 31.67 -27.97
CA CYS A 3 77.99 30.96 -27.78
C CYS A 3 77.79 30.63 -26.30
N VAL A 4 76.76 31.25 -25.74
CA VAL A 4 76.41 31.33 -24.33
C VAL A 4 75.16 30.49 -24.11
N PHE A 5 75.22 29.57 -23.14
CA PHE A 5 74.17 29.26 -22.16
C PHE A 5 72.71 29.40 -22.64
N SER A 6 72.11 28.31 -23.14
CA SER A 6 70.65 28.12 -23.21
C SER A 6 70.29 26.66 -23.52
N ASP A 7 70.24 25.82 -22.48
CA ASP A 7 69.61 24.49 -22.54
C ASP A 7 68.81 24.27 -21.26
N LEU A 8 67.54 24.68 -21.27
CA LEU A 8 66.38 23.99 -20.68
C LEU A 8 65.22 24.98 -20.70
N LEU A 9 64.30 24.77 -21.63
CA LEU A 9 62.88 25.10 -21.59
C LEU A 9 62.44 25.22 -23.04
N MET A 10 61.61 24.28 -23.48
CA MET A 10 60.51 24.44 -24.44
C MET A 10 60.27 23.09 -25.11
N ASN A 11 59.34 22.31 -24.56
CA ASN A 11 58.42 21.44 -25.28
C ASN A 11 57.45 20.79 -24.29
N ASN A 12 56.37 21.50 -23.93
CA ASN A 12 55.23 20.97 -23.19
C ASN A 12 53.96 21.74 -23.58
N ASN A 13 53.51 21.63 -24.82
CA ASN A 13 52.29 22.31 -25.29
C ASN A 13 51.33 21.39 -26.07
N LEU A 14 51.39 20.07 -25.87
CA LEU A 14 50.40 19.13 -26.45
C LEU A 14 49.50 18.37 -25.44
N ASP A 15 49.64 18.57 -24.13
CA ASP A 15 48.85 17.85 -23.11
C ASP A 15 47.84 18.71 -22.31
N THR A 16 47.77 20.02 -22.58
CA THR A 16 47.00 20.96 -21.74
C THR A 16 45.51 21.03 -22.09
N THR A 17 45.09 20.62 -23.30
CA THR A 17 43.67 20.70 -23.72
C THR A 17 42.84 19.47 -23.34
N MET A 18 43.44 18.28 -23.30
CA MET A 18 42.77 17.03 -22.86
C MET A 18 42.54 17.02 -21.34
N THR A 19 43.49 17.54 -20.56
CA THR A 19 43.42 17.57 -19.09
C THR A 19 42.39 18.57 -18.56
N ASN A 20 42.22 19.72 -19.22
CA ASN A 20 41.23 20.73 -18.84
C ASN A 20 39.77 20.29 -19.07
N ASN A 21 39.50 19.44 -20.07
CA ASN A 21 38.15 18.91 -20.33
C ASN A 21 37.76 17.80 -19.33
N MET A 22 38.72 16.93 -18.95
CA MET A 22 38.50 15.90 -17.92
C MET A 22 38.27 16.51 -16.53
N MET A 23 39.02 17.55 -16.15
CA MET A 23 38.83 18.26 -14.88
C MET A 23 37.44 18.91 -14.74
N SER A 24 36.87 19.41 -15.83
CA SER A 24 35.55 20.06 -15.84
C SER A 24 34.39 19.06 -15.72
N GLN A 25 34.50 17.90 -16.37
CA GLN A 25 33.52 16.82 -16.26
C GLN A 25 33.54 16.18 -14.86
N ASN A 26 34.73 15.97 -14.28
CA ASN A 26 34.89 15.46 -12.92
C ASN A 26 34.20 16.34 -11.87
N ASN A 27 34.27 17.68 -12.02
CA ASN A 27 33.61 18.62 -11.10
C ASN A 27 32.07 18.55 -11.17
N MET A 28 31.49 18.30 -12.34
CA MET A 28 30.04 18.19 -12.49
C MET A 28 29.50 16.85 -11.96
N GLU A 29 30.29 15.80 -12.16
CA GLU A 29 30.03 14.44 -11.68
C GLU A 29 30.13 14.33 -10.14
N GLU A 30 31.13 14.98 -9.54
CA GLU A 30 31.27 15.08 -8.08
C GLU A 30 30.08 15.83 -7.46
N LYS A 31 29.62 16.90 -8.12
CA LYS A 31 28.44 17.66 -7.68
C LYS A 31 27.15 16.83 -7.76
N ASP A 32 26.98 16.01 -8.78
CA ASP A 32 25.85 15.10 -8.92
C ASP A 32 25.83 14.03 -7.82
N MET A 33 27.01 13.50 -7.47
CA MET A 33 27.17 12.53 -6.39
C MET A 33 26.82 13.14 -5.04
N LEU A 34 27.31 14.36 -4.78
CA LEU A 34 27.02 15.11 -3.55
C LEU A 34 25.53 15.44 -3.43
N ASN A 35 24.87 15.80 -4.53
CA ASN A 35 23.44 16.06 -4.55
C ASN A 35 22.61 14.79 -4.31
N ALA A 36 23.03 13.65 -4.84
CA ALA A 36 22.39 12.36 -4.57
C ALA A 36 22.53 11.96 -3.09
N ALA A 37 23.71 12.17 -2.49
CA ALA A 37 23.96 11.92 -1.08
C ALA A 37 23.08 12.80 -0.17
N LYS A 38 22.95 14.10 -0.48
CA LYS A 38 22.04 15.01 0.24
C LYS A 38 20.60 14.54 0.19
N LYS A 39 20.10 14.17 -1.01
CA LYS A 39 18.73 13.66 -1.17
C LYS A 39 18.50 12.40 -0.36
N CYS A 40 19.45 11.47 -0.36
CA CYS A 40 19.36 10.25 0.43
C CYS A 40 19.28 10.56 1.94
N MET A 41 20.06 11.52 2.44
CA MET A 41 20.01 11.93 3.84
C MET A 41 18.69 12.62 4.20
N GLU A 42 18.11 13.40 3.28
CA GLU A 42 16.84 14.10 3.48
C GLU A 42 15.62 13.16 3.44
N THR A 43 15.60 12.18 2.52
CA THR A 43 14.44 11.30 2.31
C THR A 43 14.55 9.94 2.99
N GLY A 44 15.75 9.51 3.38
CA GLY A 44 16.03 8.16 3.88
C GLY A 44 16.00 7.07 2.80
N ASP A 45 15.89 7.46 1.53
CA ASP A 45 15.85 6.55 0.38
C ASP A 45 17.23 6.46 -0.29
N MET A 46 17.78 5.25 -0.41
CA MET A 46 19.12 4.98 -0.98
C MET A 46 19.13 4.99 -2.51
N ILE A 47 17.97 4.96 -3.15
CA ILE A 47 17.83 4.91 -4.62
C ILE A 47 18.62 6.02 -5.36
N PRO A 48 18.70 7.28 -4.90
CA PRO A 48 19.48 8.32 -5.58
C PRO A 48 20.97 7.99 -5.69
N ILE A 49 21.56 7.38 -4.66
CA ILE A 49 22.99 7.00 -4.64
C ILE A 49 23.23 5.81 -5.57
N LEU A 50 22.40 4.76 -5.45
CA LEU A 50 22.50 3.57 -6.29
C LEU A 50 22.38 3.90 -7.79
N LYS A 51 21.52 4.86 -8.15
CA LYS A 51 21.41 5.33 -9.54
C LYS A 51 22.72 5.93 -10.07
N GLN A 52 23.43 6.69 -9.25
CA GLN A 52 24.72 7.26 -9.67
C GLN A 52 25.80 6.19 -9.76
N GLU A 53 25.86 5.26 -8.81
CA GLU A 53 26.81 4.13 -8.87
C GLU A 53 26.63 3.30 -10.14
N ILE A 54 25.38 2.97 -10.49
CA ILE A 54 25.07 2.24 -11.73
C ILE A 54 25.48 3.08 -12.95
N LYS A 55 25.21 4.38 -12.95
CA LYS A 55 25.60 5.30 -14.04
C LYS A 55 27.12 5.28 -14.24
N TYR A 56 27.90 5.39 -13.16
CA TYR A 56 29.38 5.34 -13.23
C TYR A 56 29.89 3.98 -13.66
N SER A 57 29.31 2.89 -13.16
CA SER A 57 29.69 1.53 -13.55
C SER A 57 29.51 1.31 -15.06
N ILE A 58 28.41 1.81 -15.63
CA ILE A 58 28.14 1.73 -17.06
C ILE A 58 29.12 2.62 -17.85
N LYS A 59 29.34 3.86 -17.42
CA LYS A 59 30.29 4.77 -18.07
C LYS A 59 31.71 4.20 -18.07
N PHE A 60 32.18 3.71 -16.92
CA PHE A 60 33.50 3.13 -16.76
C PHE A 60 33.68 1.91 -17.67
N ARG A 61 32.72 0.98 -17.68
CA ARG A 61 32.75 -0.19 -18.56
C ARG A 61 32.86 0.21 -20.03
N ARG A 62 32.04 1.18 -20.47
CA ARG A 62 32.08 1.68 -21.86
C ARG A 62 33.42 2.32 -22.21
N PHE A 63 33.97 3.12 -21.30
CA PHE A 63 35.28 3.73 -21.48
C PHE A 63 36.38 2.67 -21.62
N THR A 64 36.40 1.64 -20.76
CA THR A 64 37.37 0.54 -20.86
C THR A 64 37.24 -0.27 -22.15
N GLU A 65 36.04 -0.33 -22.73
CA GLU A 65 35.77 -0.97 -24.02
C GLU A 65 36.07 -0.03 -25.21
N GLY A 66 36.57 1.19 -24.97
CA GLY A 66 36.87 2.19 -25.98
C GLY A 66 35.63 2.80 -26.65
N LYS A 67 34.45 2.67 -26.03
CA LYS A 67 33.18 3.18 -26.57
C LYS A 67 32.97 4.63 -26.13
N GLU A 68 32.52 5.47 -27.06
CA GLU A 68 32.14 6.85 -26.77
C GLU A 68 30.99 6.95 -25.75
N GLU A 69 30.95 8.11 -25.09
CA GLU A 69 29.97 8.44 -24.08
C GLU A 69 28.54 8.48 -24.65
N LEU A 70 27.60 7.93 -23.88
CA LEU A 70 26.22 7.72 -24.30
C LEU A 70 25.48 9.07 -24.34
N GLN A 71 25.38 9.66 -25.52
CA GLN A 71 24.55 10.85 -25.77
C GLN A 71 23.09 10.42 -25.86
N ILE A 72 22.35 10.57 -24.76
CA ILE A 72 20.91 10.33 -24.74
C ILE A 72 20.22 11.62 -25.18
N GLU A 73 19.94 11.74 -26.47
CA GLU A 73 19.02 12.77 -26.93
C GLU A 73 17.61 12.49 -26.36
N PRO A 74 16.92 13.50 -25.81
CA PRO A 74 15.58 13.31 -25.30
C PRO A 74 14.68 12.83 -26.45
N PRO A 75 13.93 11.74 -26.27
CA PRO A 75 13.08 11.21 -27.33
C PRO A 75 12.08 12.28 -27.74
N VAL A 76 12.10 12.65 -29.03
CA VAL A 76 11.13 13.58 -29.58
C VAL A 76 9.75 12.93 -29.48
N GLU A 77 8.86 13.51 -28.68
CA GLU A 77 7.49 13.04 -28.51
C GLU A 77 6.75 13.13 -29.85
N LYS A 78 6.70 12.01 -30.59
CA LYS A 78 5.85 11.89 -31.76
C LYS A 78 4.40 11.82 -31.28
N LYS A 79 3.69 12.94 -31.34
CA LYS A 79 2.23 12.99 -31.17
C LYS A 79 1.60 12.23 -32.34
N MET A 80 1.39 10.94 -32.19
CA MET A 80 0.56 10.16 -33.11
C MET A 80 -0.89 10.61 -32.91
N GLU A 81 -1.45 11.26 -33.92
CA GLU A 81 -2.88 11.56 -33.96
C GLU A 81 -3.65 10.24 -34.05
N LEU A 82 -4.68 10.08 -33.21
CA LEU A 82 -5.50 8.88 -33.24
C LEU A 82 -6.30 8.85 -34.53
N THR A 83 -6.33 7.68 -35.17
CA THR A 83 -7.22 7.45 -36.31
C THR A 83 -8.68 7.48 -35.86
N GLU A 84 -9.59 7.82 -36.76
CA GLU A 84 -11.02 7.96 -36.47
C GLU A 84 -11.64 6.66 -35.90
N HIS A 85 -11.16 5.51 -36.39
CA HIS A 85 -11.51 4.20 -35.86
C HIS A 85 -11.05 4.00 -34.39
N GLU A 86 -9.87 4.48 -34.02
CA GLU A 86 -9.39 4.41 -32.64
C GLU A 86 -10.17 5.33 -31.70
N ILE A 87 -10.59 6.50 -32.19
CA ILE A 87 -11.45 7.43 -31.45
C ILE A 87 -12.79 6.76 -31.13
N GLU A 88 -13.43 6.13 -32.12
CA GLU A 88 -14.71 5.45 -31.92
C GLU A 88 -14.57 4.24 -30.98
N LYS A 89 -13.51 3.43 -31.14
CA LYS A 89 -13.20 2.33 -30.20
C LYS A 89 -13.02 2.82 -28.77
N LYS A 90 -12.35 3.97 -28.58
CA LYS A 90 -12.16 4.60 -27.27
C LYS A 90 -13.49 5.08 -26.69
N LYS A 91 -14.35 5.70 -27.51
CA LYS A 91 -15.69 6.15 -27.12
C LYS A 91 -16.55 4.98 -26.67
N ARG A 92 -16.60 3.89 -27.45
CA ARG A 92 -17.30 2.65 -27.09
C ARG A 92 -16.80 2.05 -25.78
N ARG A 93 -15.48 1.97 -25.58
CA ARG A 93 -14.89 1.46 -24.33
C ARG A 93 -15.25 2.32 -23.13
N ARG A 94 -15.25 3.65 -23.27
CA ARG A 94 -15.63 4.58 -22.20
C ARG A 94 -17.09 4.39 -21.80
N GLU A 95 -18.00 4.29 -22.77
CA GLU A 95 -19.42 4.09 -22.48
C GLU A 95 -19.68 2.74 -21.81
N GLN A 96 -19.06 1.67 -22.31
CA GLN A 96 -19.14 0.34 -21.67
C GLN A 96 -18.61 0.37 -20.24
N ASN A 97 -17.47 1.01 -20.00
CA ASN A 97 -16.90 1.13 -18.66
C ASN A 97 -17.79 1.98 -17.73
N ARG A 98 -18.39 3.05 -18.25
CA ARG A 98 -19.37 3.88 -17.53
C ARG A 98 -20.56 3.05 -17.07
N LEU A 99 -21.15 2.26 -17.97
CA LEU A 99 -22.27 1.37 -17.66
C LEU A 99 -21.87 0.28 -16.66
N ALA A 100 -20.69 -0.32 -16.84
CA ALA A 100 -20.17 -1.32 -15.91
C ALA A 100 -19.95 -0.74 -14.51
N ALA A 101 -19.38 0.46 -14.41
CA ALA A 101 -19.16 1.16 -13.14
C ALA A 101 -20.49 1.50 -12.44
N LEU A 102 -21.51 1.94 -13.20
CA LEU A 102 -22.85 2.19 -12.67
C LEU A 102 -23.47 0.90 -12.09
N ARG A 103 -23.43 -0.20 -12.86
CA ARG A 103 -23.93 -1.52 -12.42
C ARG A 103 -23.18 -2.01 -11.19
N PHE A 104 -21.87 -1.84 -11.14
CA PHE A 104 -21.05 -2.22 -9.99
C PHE A 104 -21.46 -1.44 -8.74
N ARG A 105 -21.57 -0.11 -8.83
CA ARG A 105 -22.02 0.73 -7.71
C ARG A 105 -23.42 0.34 -7.24
N GLN A 106 -24.36 0.12 -8.16
CA GLN A 106 -25.71 -0.30 -7.82
C GLN A 106 -25.73 -1.67 -7.12
N LYS A 107 -24.96 -2.64 -7.63
CA LYS A 107 -24.82 -3.97 -7.01
C LYS A 107 -24.27 -3.86 -5.59
N ASN A 108 -23.25 -3.03 -5.38
CA ASN A 108 -22.65 -2.86 -4.06
C ASN A 108 -23.62 -2.18 -3.08
N LYS A 109 -24.36 -1.16 -3.53
CA LYS A 109 -25.42 -0.50 -2.75
C LYS A 109 -26.52 -1.50 -2.36
N ASN A 110 -27.00 -2.31 -3.30
CA ASN A 110 -28.02 -3.31 -3.04
C ASN A 110 -27.53 -4.40 -2.06
N LYS A 111 -26.26 -4.83 -2.19
CA LYS A 111 -25.64 -5.77 -1.25
C LYS A 111 -25.62 -5.18 0.17
N GLY A 112 -25.18 -3.93 0.32
CA GLY A 112 -25.21 -3.23 1.61
C GLY A 112 -26.62 -3.13 2.19
N ASN A 113 -27.60 -2.76 1.37
CA ASN A 113 -29.01 -2.68 1.80
C ASN A 113 -29.57 -4.04 2.24
N THR A 114 -29.19 -5.12 1.55
CA THR A 114 -29.65 -6.48 1.89
C THR A 114 -29.05 -6.90 3.23
N LEU A 115 -27.74 -6.74 3.40
CA LEU A 115 -27.06 -7.03 4.65
C LEU A 115 -27.64 -6.24 5.83
N MET A 116 -27.92 -4.94 5.66
CA MET A 116 -28.55 -4.14 6.72
C MET A 116 -29.95 -4.62 7.07
N LYS A 117 -30.75 -5.04 6.07
CA LYS A 117 -32.06 -5.64 6.34
C LYS A 117 -31.94 -6.93 7.15
N ASP A 118 -30.96 -7.77 6.81
CA ASP A 118 -30.75 -9.04 7.49
C ASP A 118 -30.23 -8.82 8.93
N ILE A 119 -29.31 -7.88 9.13
CA ILE A 119 -28.87 -7.45 10.47
C ILE A 119 -30.06 -7.00 11.31
N ASN A 120 -30.91 -6.11 10.77
CA ASN A 120 -32.05 -5.59 11.50
C ASN A 120 -33.06 -6.69 11.86
N LYS A 121 -33.28 -7.67 10.96
CA LYS A 121 -34.14 -8.83 11.23
C LYS A 121 -33.59 -9.69 12.36
N LEU A 122 -32.31 -10.06 12.27
CA LEU A 122 -31.64 -10.88 13.28
C LEU A 122 -31.61 -10.18 14.63
N GLN A 123 -31.41 -8.86 14.66
CA GLN A 123 -31.43 -8.07 15.88
C GLN A 123 -32.84 -8.04 16.49
N ALA A 124 -33.88 -7.84 15.68
CA ALA A 124 -35.25 -7.88 16.17
C ALA A 124 -35.63 -9.25 16.74
N GLU A 125 -35.20 -10.33 16.09
CA GLU A 125 -35.40 -11.70 16.57
C GLU A 125 -34.63 -11.97 17.87
N HIS A 126 -33.37 -11.55 17.94
CA HIS A 126 -32.56 -11.63 19.14
C HIS A 126 -33.20 -10.89 20.32
N ASP A 127 -33.67 -9.67 20.10
CA ASP A 127 -34.33 -8.86 21.13
C ASP A 127 -35.66 -9.47 21.58
N TYR A 128 -36.37 -10.14 20.67
CA TYR A 128 -37.58 -10.89 21.00
C TYR A 128 -37.24 -12.12 21.85
N LEU A 129 -36.29 -12.95 21.42
CA LEU A 129 -35.89 -14.16 22.13
C LEU A 129 -35.30 -13.85 23.51
N THR A 130 -34.51 -12.77 23.63
CA THR A 130 -33.95 -12.32 24.91
C THR A 130 -35.04 -11.92 25.89
N ARG A 131 -36.05 -11.18 25.42
CA ARG A 131 -37.22 -10.83 26.23
C ARG A 131 -37.98 -12.06 26.67
N LEU A 132 -38.32 -12.95 25.74
CA LEU A 132 -39.03 -14.19 26.06
C LEU A 132 -38.25 -15.05 27.06
N HIS A 133 -36.94 -15.17 26.89
CA HIS A 133 -36.08 -15.89 27.83
C HIS A 133 -36.12 -15.28 29.23
N SER A 134 -36.07 -13.94 29.33
CA SER A 134 -36.16 -13.24 30.62
C SER A 134 -37.53 -13.42 31.30
N GLU A 135 -38.61 -13.41 30.51
CA GLU A 135 -39.97 -13.65 31.00
C GLU A 135 -40.12 -15.08 31.54
N LEU A 136 -39.64 -16.07 30.80
CA LEU A 136 -39.65 -17.48 31.21
C LEU A 136 -38.80 -17.73 32.45
N LEU A 137 -37.63 -17.09 32.58
CA LEU A 137 -36.81 -17.17 33.79
C LEU A 137 -37.55 -16.58 35.00
N ALA A 138 -38.19 -15.43 34.84
CA ALA A 138 -38.95 -14.81 35.92
C ALA A 138 -40.16 -15.67 36.33
N GLU A 139 -40.87 -16.26 35.38
CA GLU A 139 -41.98 -17.18 35.65
C GLU A 139 -41.50 -18.43 36.38
N ARG A 140 -40.42 -19.05 35.90
CA ARG A 140 -39.76 -20.18 36.55
C ARG A 140 -39.40 -19.85 37.99
N GLU A 141 -38.71 -18.73 38.23
CA GLU A 141 -38.33 -18.31 39.58
C GLU A 141 -39.55 -18.10 40.48
N SER A 142 -40.61 -17.49 39.96
CA SER A 142 -41.88 -17.32 40.69
C SER A 142 -42.49 -18.66 41.11
N LEU A 143 -42.56 -19.63 40.19
CA LEU A 143 -43.10 -20.96 40.47
C LEU A 143 -42.23 -21.74 41.47
N VAL A 144 -40.91 -21.68 41.30
CA VAL A 144 -39.95 -22.30 42.23
C VAL A 144 -40.10 -21.71 43.63
N ASN A 145 -40.26 -20.40 43.76
CA ASN A 145 -40.44 -19.74 45.06
C ASN A 145 -41.78 -20.15 45.71
N ARG A 146 -42.88 -20.16 44.96
CA ARG A 146 -44.18 -20.66 45.45
C ARG A 146 -44.09 -22.12 45.93
N LEU A 147 -43.37 -22.96 45.20
CA LEU A 147 -43.19 -24.36 45.58
C LEU A 147 -42.35 -24.50 46.86
N LYS A 148 -41.28 -23.70 46.99
CA LYS A 148 -40.47 -23.63 48.21
C LYS A 148 -41.31 -23.19 49.42
N GLU A 149 -42.16 -22.18 49.27
CA GLU A 149 -43.09 -21.72 50.32
C GLU A 149 -44.05 -22.84 50.74
N HIS A 150 -44.65 -23.54 49.78
CA HIS A 150 -45.55 -24.67 50.06
C HIS A 150 -44.85 -25.79 50.85
N PHE A 151 -43.61 -26.14 50.47
CA PHE A 151 -42.84 -27.18 51.18
C PHE A 151 -42.46 -26.81 52.62
N GLN A 152 -42.49 -25.54 53.01
CA GLN A 152 -42.27 -25.15 54.41
C GLN A 152 -43.46 -25.52 55.30
N ILE A 153 -44.66 -25.63 54.73
CA ILE A 153 -45.92 -25.87 55.47
C ILE A 153 -46.40 -27.32 55.30
N CYS A 154 -46.06 -27.96 54.18
CA CYS A 154 -46.54 -29.29 53.84
C CYS A 154 -45.90 -30.39 54.72
N ALA A 155 -46.74 -31.29 55.28
CA ALA A 155 -46.30 -32.44 56.08
C ALA A 155 -45.61 -33.55 55.25
N PHE A 156 -45.66 -33.46 53.92
CA PHE A 156 -45.01 -34.42 53.01
C PHE A 156 -43.61 -33.89 52.64
N ARG A 157 -42.58 -34.36 53.34
CA ARG A 157 -41.18 -34.14 52.97
C ARG A 157 -40.77 -35.19 51.93
N PRO A 158 -40.46 -34.82 50.68
CA PRO A 158 -39.84 -35.76 49.76
C PRO A 158 -38.47 -36.18 50.33
N VAL A 159 -38.28 -37.49 50.43
CA VAL A 159 -37.05 -38.12 50.90
C VAL A 159 -36.02 -38.06 49.77
N ASP A 160 -34.89 -37.41 50.02
CA ASP A 160 -33.64 -37.50 49.25
C ASP A 160 -33.66 -37.08 47.78
N THR A 161 -34.19 -35.91 47.49
CA THR A 161 -33.72 -35.15 46.32
C THR A 161 -33.30 -33.77 46.76
N ASP A 162 -32.00 -33.52 46.67
CA ASP A 162 -31.40 -32.22 46.89
C ASP A 162 -32.22 -31.18 46.13
N LEU A 163 -33.01 -30.35 46.85
CA LEU A 163 -33.92 -29.38 46.24
C LEU A 163 -33.14 -28.44 45.30
N GLN A 164 -31.85 -28.22 45.60
CA GLN A 164 -30.93 -27.53 44.70
C GLN A 164 -30.81 -28.25 43.35
N MET A 165 -30.66 -29.58 43.30
CA MET A 165 -30.57 -30.35 42.04
C MET A 165 -31.88 -30.38 41.25
N LEU A 166 -33.04 -30.40 41.91
CA LEU A 166 -34.36 -30.33 41.25
C LEU A 166 -34.59 -28.97 40.59
N PHE A 167 -34.18 -27.89 41.25
CA PHE A 167 -34.29 -26.53 40.73
C PHE A 167 -33.05 -26.03 39.95
N SER A 168 -32.02 -26.86 39.75
CA SER A 168 -30.87 -26.50 38.88
C SER A 168 -31.00 -27.06 37.46
N ARG A 169 -31.92 -28.01 37.24
CA ARG A 169 -32.13 -28.71 35.96
C ARG A 169 -33.42 -28.31 35.22
N LEU A 170 -34.31 -27.58 35.88
CA LEU A 170 -35.45 -26.85 35.29
C LEU A 170 -35.03 -25.40 35.09
#